data_AF-A0A671NMB4-F1
#
_entry.id   AF-A0A671NMB4-F1
#
_cell.length_a   1.000
_cell.length_b   1.000
_cell.length_c   1.000
_cell.angle_alpha   90.00
_cell.angle_beta   90.00
_cell.angle_gamma   90.00
#
_symmetry.space_group_name_H-M   'P 1'
#
loop_
_entity.id
_entity.type
_entity.pdbx_description
1 polymer ?
#
loop_
_entity_poly.entity_id
_entity_poly.type
_entity_poly.pdbx_seq_one_letter_code
_entity_poly.pdbx_strand_id
1 'polypeptide(L)'
;MEVNTCNIQVLLQAAEYLERREREAEHGYASVLPFYSKGDTDKRKKQKSKIPSPGNNRSVHNELEKHRRAQLKHCLEQLKQQVPLSSDSARNTTLSLLRQAQLHIKVSHLDCTKKY
;
A
#
# COMPACT_ATOMS: atom_id res chain seq x y z
N MET A 1 50.33 29.91 -0.61
CA MET A 1 49.26 29.05 -1.16
C MET A 1 48.49 28.43 0.00
N GLU A 2 47.46 29.08 0.54
CA GLU A 2 46.69 28.56 1.70
C GLU A 2 45.19 28.97 1.68
N VAL A 3 44.57 29.07 0.49
CA VAL A 3 43.14 29.51 0.39
C VAL A 3 42.18 28.33 0.19
N ASN A 4 42.69 27.12 -0.02
CA ASN A 4 41.87 25.97 -0.40
C ASN A 4 41.62 24.96 0.74
N THR A 5 42.32 25.08 1.87
CA THR A 5 42.17 24.15 3.02
C THR A 5 40.84 24.35 3.72
N CYS A 6 40.40 25.59 3.91
CA CYS A 6 39.13 25.92 4.57
C CYS A 6 37.92 25.46 3.74
N ASN A 7 37.96 25.62 2.41
CA ASN A 7 36.88 25.14 1.53
C ASN A 7 36.79 23.61 1.50
N ILE A 8 37.92 22.92 1.48
CA ILE A 8 37.95 21.45 1.51
C ILE A 8 37.38 20.93 2.85
N GLN A 9 37.73 21.55 3.98
CA GLN A 9 37.17 21.19 5.28
C GLN A 9 35.65 21.40 5.34
N VAL A 10 35.14 22.50 4.78
CA VAL A 10 33.70 22.76 4.71
C VAL A 10 32.98 21.72 3.84
N LEU A 11 33.57 21.34 2.71
CA LEU A 11 33.01 20.33 1.82
C LEU A 11 33.03 18.93 2.45
N LEU A 12 34.11 18.56 3.16
CA LEU A 12 34.21 17.31 3.90
C LEU A 12 33.17 17.26 5.03
N GLN A 13 33.01 18.35 5.78
CA GLN A 13 32.00 18.45 6.83
C GLN A 13 30.56 18.42 6.27
N ALA A 14 30.34 18.99 5.10
CA ALA A 14 29.07 18.89 4.39
C ALA A 14 28.79 17.47 3.89
N ALA A 15 29.82 16.75 3.40
CA ALA A 15 29.70 15.36 2.97
C ALA A 15 29.37 14.43 4.15
N GLU A 16 30.05 14.58 5.29
CA GLU A 16 29.75 13.83 6.51
C GLU A 16 28.31 14.11 6.99
N TYR A 17 27.85 15.35 6.88
CA TYR A 17 26.48 15.73 7.22
C TYR A 17 25.44 15.09 6.29
N LEU A 18 25.70 15.03 4.98
CA LEU A 18 24.81 14.36 4.02
C LEU A 18 24.76 12.85 4.27
N GLU A 19 25.90 12.22 4.56
CA GLU A 19 26.00 10.78 4.83
C GLU A 19 25.31 10.40 6.16
N ARG A 20 25.42 11.24 7.21
CA ARG A 20 24.61 11.09 8.44
C ARG A 20 23.12 11.24 8.16
N ARG A 21 22.73 12.24 7.37
CA ARG A 21 21.33 12.51 7.05
C ARG A 21 20.69 11.40 6.23
N GLU A 22 21.44 10.80 5.31
CA GLU A 22 20.99 9.67 4.50
C GLU A 22 20.79 8.42 5.38
N ARG A 23 21.70 8.17 6.33
CA ARG A 23 21.60 7.08 7.31
C ARG A 23 20.44 7.28 8.32
N GLU A 24 20.20 8.51 8.76
CA GLU A 24 19.09 8.86 9.67
C GLU A 24 17.71 8.82 8.98
N ALA A 25 17.65 9.07 7.68
CA ALA A 25 16.42 8.98 6.91
C ALA A 25 15.88 7.54 6.81
N GLU A 26 16.74 6.54 6.96
CA GLU A 26 16.36 5.12 7.00
C GLU A 26 16.14 4.62 8.43
N HIS A 27 16.88 5.14 9.41
CA HIS A 27 16.83 4.70 10.81
C HIS A 27 16.42 5.80 11.77
N GLY A 28 15.20 6.32 11.59
CA GLY A 28 14.64 7.45 12.34
C GLY A 28 14.40 7.25 13.85
N TYR A 29 14.93 6.22 14.51
CA TYR A 29 14.68 5.99 15.95
C TYR A 29 15.87 5.47 16.78
N ALA A 30 17.06 5.19 16.21
CA ALA A 30 18.06 4.38 16.93
C ALA A 30 19.39 5.06 17.31
N SER A 31 19.77 6.24 16.80
CA SER A 31 21.20 6.59 16.82
C SER A 31 21.70 7.67 17.80
N VAL A 32 20.91 8.59 18.35
CA VAL A 32 21.51 9.60 19.25
C VAL A 32 20.55 9.95 20.37
N LEU A 33 20.74 9.29 21.52
CA LEU A 33 20.30 9.85 22.79
C LEU A 33 21.31 10.94 23.17
N PRO A 34 20.95 12.24 23.15
CA PRO A 34 21.84 13.27 23.66
C PRO A 34 21.66 13.32 25.18
N PHE A 35 22.75 13.11 25.89
CA PHE A 35 22.92 13.58 27.27
C PHE A 35 22.37 15.01 27.40
N TYR A 36 21.55 15.24 28.43
CA TYR A 36 21.14 16.52 29.02
C TYR A 36 21.06 17.75 28.09
N SER A 37 19.85 18.22 27.77
CA SER A 37 19.44 19.58 28.18
C SER A 37 17.95 19.83 27.94
N LYS A 38 17.37 20.54 28.89
CA LYS A 38 15.98 20.98 28.99
C LYS A 38 15.85 22.28 28.18
N GLY A 39 14.94 22.34 27.21
CA GLY A 39 14.77 23.59 26.46
C GLY A 39 13.84 23.46 25.26
N ASP A 40 12.60 23.85 25.50
CA ASP A 40 11.77 24.67 24.61
C ASP A 40 11.37 24.12 23.22
N THR A 41 10.08 23.83 23.18
CA THR A 41 9.23 23.68 22.01
C THR A 41 9.18 24.97 21.19
N ASP A 42 9.87 25.08 20.05
CA ASP A 42 9.36 25.99 19.01
C ASP A 42 9.77 25.68 17.57
N LYS A 43 8.73 25.28 16.81
CA LYS A 43 8.38 25.78 15.48
C LYS A 43 9.54 26.13 14.55
N ARG A 44 9.85 25.22 13.64
CA ARG A 44 10.25 25.61 12.27
C ARG A 44 9.45 24.84 11.25
N LYS A 45 8.28 25.42 10.92
CA LYS A 45 7.55 25.20 9.66
C LYS A 45 8.53 25.44 8.50
N LYS A 46 9.19 24.40 8.01
CA LYS A 46 9.81 24.42 6.69
C LYS A 46 8.78 23.93 5.69
N GLN A 47 8.09 24.88 5.07
CA GLN A 47 7.41 24.69 3.79
C GLN A 47 8.46 24.21 2.79
N LYS A 48 8.58 22.89 2.62
CA LYS A 48 9.28 22.29 1.49
C LYS A 48 8.23 21.98 0.44
N SER A 49 8.34 22.70 -0.67
CA SER A 49 7.97 22.31 -2.04
C SER A 49 7.15 21.02 -2.14
N LYS A 50 5.92 21.12 -2.65
CA LYS A 50 5.05 20.00 -3.03
C LYS A 50 5.70 19.16 -4.16
N ILE A 51 6.74 18.41 -3.82
CA ILE A 51 7.03 17.16 -4.52
C ILE A 51 5.87 16.25 -4.14
N PRO A 52 5.14 15.62 -5.08
CA PRO A 52 4.08 14.69 -4.72
C PRO A 52 4.76 13.58 -3.91
N SER A 53 4.54 13.58 -2.60
CA SER A 53 5.05 12.51 -1.76
C SER A 53 4.47 11.20 -2.29
N PRO A 54 5.29 10.17 -2.58
CA PRO A 54 4.78 8.88 -3.04
C PRO A 54 3.82 8.24 -2.03
N GLY A 55 3.73 8.75 -0.79
CA GLY A 55 2.75 8.35 0.21
C GLY A 55 1.29 8.71 -0.13
N ASN A 56 1.04 9.85 -0.78
CA ASN A 56 -0.34 10.27 -1.10
C ASN A 56 -0.96 9.38 -2.20
N ASN A 57 -0.18 9.04 -3.22
CA ASN A 57 -0.63 8.16 -4.31
C ASN A 57 -0.87 6.73 -3.81
N ARG A 58 -0.04 6.23 -2.88
CA ARG A 58 -0.23 4.92 -2.25
C ARG A 58 -1.54 4.85 -1.46
N SER A 59 -1.86 5.90 -0.70
CA SER A 59 -3.11 5.95 0.06
C SER A 59 -4.34 5.98 -0.85
N VAL A 60 -4.31 6.78 -1.92
CA VAL A 60 -5.42 6.83 -2.90
C VAL A 60 -5.60 5.46 -3.58
N HIS A 61 -4.51 4.83 -4.01
CA HIS A 61 -4.53 3.49 -4.58
C HIS A 61 -5.14 2.46 -3.62
N ASN A 62 -4.75 2.49 -2.34
CA ASN A 62 -5.28 1.56 -1.33
C ASN A 62 -6.78 1.73 -1.09
N GLU A 63 -7.29 2.95 -1.04
CA GLU A 63 -8.73 3.19 -0.89
C GLU A 63 -9.51 2.73 -2.11
N LEU A 64 -8.99 2.97 -3.33
CA LEU A 64 -9.60 2.45 -4.56
C LEU A 64 -9.62 0.92 -4.58
N GLU A 65 -8.52 0.27 -4.23
CA GLU A 65 -8.43 -1.20 -4.20
C GLU A 65 -9.32 -1.81 -3.11
N LYS A 66 -9.44 -1.14 -1.95
CA LYS A 66 -10.37 -1.53 -0.88
C LYS A 66 -11.82 -1.46 -1.37
N HIS A 67 -12.20 -0.38 -2.05
CA HIS A 67 -13.53 -0.26 -2.65
C HIS A 67 -13.77 -1.35 -3.70
N ARG A 68 -12.83 -1.56 -4.62
CA ARG A 68 -12.89 -2.61 -5.66
C ARG A 68 -13.05 -4.01 -5.04
N ARG A 69 -12.32 -4.31 -3.96
CA ARG A 69 -12.44 -5.58 -3.23
C ARG A 69 -13.80 -5.74 -2.56
N ALA A 70 -14.38 -4.67 -2.03
CA ALA A 70 -15.73 -4.70 -1.44
C ALA A 70 -16.79 -5.02 -2.51
N GLN A 71 -16.72 -4.36 -3.67
CA GLN A 71 -17.60 -4.65 -4.81
C GLN A 71 -17.48 -6.10 -5.29
N LEU A 72 -16.24 -6.61 -5.42
CA LEU A 72 -16.00 -8.00 -5.80
C LEU A 72 -16.64 -8.98 -4.80
N LYS A 73 -16.48 -8.74 -3.50
CA LYS A 73 -17.12 -9.55 -2.46
C LYS A 73 -18.63 -9.55 -2.60
N HIS A 74 -19.24 -8.38 -2.81
CA HIS A 74 -20.68 -8.26 -3.00
C HIS A 74 -21.17 -9.07 -4.20
N CYS A 75 -20.49 -8.94 -5.36
CA CYS A 75 -20.82 -9.69 -6.56
C CYS A 75 -20.72 -11.21 -6.34
N LEU A 76 -19.67 -11.68 -5.65
CA LEU A 76 -19.51 -13.09 -5.31
C LEU A 76 -20.60 -13.59 -4.36
N GLU A 77 -21.04 -12.77 -3.41
CA GLU A 77 -22.14 -13.13 -2.51
C GLU A 77 -23.46 -13.29 -3.28
N GLN A 78 -23.78 -12.36 -4.19
CA GLN A 78 -24.94 -12.48 -5.06
C GLN A 78 -24.87 -13.73 -5.94
N LEU A 79 -23.69 -14.03 -6.51
CA LEU A 79 -23.49 -15.23 -7.30
C LEU A 79 -23.77 -16.51 -6.50
N LYS A 80 -23.40 -16.52 -5.20
CA LYS A 80 -23.66 -17.67 -4.32
C LYS A 80 -25.14 -17.94 -4.08
N GLN A 81 -26.00 -16.93 -4.21
CA GLN A 81 -27.46 -17.10 -4.07
C GLN A 81 -28.10 -17.67 -5.33
N GLN A 82 -27.49 -17.44 -6.51
CA GLN A 82 -28.03 -17.88 -7.80
C GLN A 82 -27.53 -19.26 -8.22
N VAL A 83 -26.35 -19.66 -7.75
CA VAL A 83 -25.77 -20.98 -8.07
C VAL A 83 -26.25 -21.99 -7.03
N PRO A 84 -26.70 -23.19 -7.43
CA PRO A 84 -26.96 -24.29 -6.50
C PRO A 84 -25.64 -24.77 -5.89
N LEU A 85 -25.27 -24.21 -4.74
CA LEU A 85 -24.06 -24.58 -4.00
C LEU A 85 -24.42 -25.54 -2.87
N SER A 86 -23.71 -26.66 -2.77
CA SER A 86 -23.75 -27.48 -1.55
C SER A 86 -23.21 -26.67 -0.37
N SER A 87 -23.87 -26.75 0.78
CA SER A 87 -23.60 -26.00 2.01
C SER A 87 -22.27 -26.33 2.70
N ASP A 88 -21.34 -26.98 2.01
CA ASP A 88 -20.04 -27.36 2.55
C ASP A 88 -19.09 -26.15 2.51
N SER A 89 -19.06 -25.42 3.63
CA SER A 89 -18.29 -24.20 3.83
C SER A 89 -16.79 -24.37 3.50
N ALA A 90 -16.24 -25.57 3.68
CA ALA A 90 -14.82 -25.87 3.43
C ALA A 90 -14.43 -25.88 1.94
N ARG A 91 -15.38 -26.13 1.02
CA ARG A 91 -15.12 -26.21 -0.43
C ARG A 91 -15.44 -24.91 -1.16
N ASN A 92 -15.83 -23.86 -0.44
CA ASN A 92 -16.35 -22.62 -1.02
C ASN A 92 -15.24 -21.63 -1.39
N THR A 93 -14.33 -22.07 -2.27
CA THR A 93 -13.31 -21.20 -2.89
C THR A 93 -13.94 -20.35 -4.02
N THR A 94 -13.36 -19.19 -4.34
CA THR A 94 -13.82 -18.39 -5.49
C THR A 94 -13.77 -19.19 -6.80
N LEU A 95 -12.75 -20.03 -6.99
CA LEU A 95 -12.59 -20.85 -8.19
C LEU A 95 -13.69 -21.91 -8.33
N SER A 96 -14.05 -22.61 -7.25
CA SER A 96 -15.11 -23.61 -7.28
C SER A 96 -16.48 -22.99 -7.58
N LEU A 97 -16.78 -21.82 -7.00
CA LEU A 97 -17.98 -21.05 -7.30
C LEU A 97 -18.09 -20.68 -8.79
N LEU A 98 -17.01 -20.16 -9.39
CA LEU A 98 -16.99 -19.79 -10.81
C LEU A 98 -17.18 -21.00 -11.73
N ARG A 99 -16.57 -22.14 -11.41
CA ARG A 99 -16.77 -23.39 -12.15
C ARG A 99 -18.22 -23.87 -12.07
N GLN A 100 -18.84 -23.83 -10.89
CA GLN A 100 -20.23 -24.22 -10.71
C GLN A 100 -21.20 -23.25 -11.41
N ALA A 101 -20.92 -21.95 -11.40
CA ALA A 101 -21.70 -20.96 -12.16
C ALA A 101 -21.69 -21.26 -13.66
N GLN A 102 -20.50 -21.56 -14.23
CA GLN A 102 -20.38 -21.93 -15.64
C GLN A 102 -21.17 -23.20 -15.98
N LEU A 103 -21.09 -24.22 -15.13
CA LEU A 103 -21.87 -25.44 -15.29
C LEU A 103 -23.37 -25.17 -15.20
N HIS A 104 -23.81 -24.36 -14.25
CA HIS A 104 -25.22 -24.00 -14.08
C HIS A 104 -25.78 -23.34 -15.34
N ILE A 105 -25.09 -22.34 -15.89
CA ILE A 105 -25.48 -21.69 -17.15
C ILE A 105 -25.59 -22.72 -18.28
N LYS A 106 -24.61 -23.63 -18.40
CA LYS A 106 -24.60 -24.67 -19.44
C LYS A 106 -25.78 -25.64 -19.29
N VAL A 107 -26.07 -26.09 -18.07
CA VAL A 107 -27.19 -27.00 -17.77
C VAL A 107 -28.53 -26.30 -18.00
N SER A 108 -28.72 -25.09 -17.47
CA SER A 108 -29.95 -24.31 -17.67
C SER A 108 -30.24 -24.06 -19.15
N HIS A 109 -29.21 -23.80 -19.97
CA HIS A 109 -29.37 -23.68 -21.42
C HIS A 109 -29.81 -25.00 -22.07
N LEU A 110 -29.21 -26.12 -21.67
CA LEU A 110 -29.56 -27.44 -22.20
C LEU A 110 -30.99 -27.86 -21.80
N ASP A 111 -31.41 -27.59 -20.58
CA ASP A 111 -32.77 -27.86 -20.11
C ASP A 111 -33.80 -27.01 -20.84
N CYS A 112 -33.47 -25.75 -21.18
CA CYS A 112 -34.31 -24.91 -22.02
C CYS A 112 -34.42 -25.44 -23.46
N THR A 113 -33.33 -25.98 -24.04
CA THR A 113 -33.34 -26.54 -25.41
C THR A 113 -34.05 -27.89 -25.54
N LYS A 114 -34.24 -28.64 -24.45
CA LYS A 114 -34.97 -29.94 -24.45
C LYS A 114 -36.46 -29.79 -24.14
N LYS A 115 -36.91 -28.58 -23.81
CA LYS A 115 -38.31 -28.25 -23.52
C LYS A 115 -39.12 -27.88 -24.78
N TYR A 116 -38.52 -28.00 -25.96
CA TYR A 116 -39.15 -27.86 -27.28
C TYR A 116 -38.84 -29.09 -28.13
#